data_AF-A0AAV8XPG9-F1
#
_entry.id   AF-A0AAV8XPG9-F1
#
_cell.length_a   1.000
_cell.length_b   1.000
_cell.length_c   1.000
_cell.angle_alpha   90.00
_cell.angle_beta   90.00
_cell.angle_gamma   90.00
#
_symmetry.space_group_name_H-M   'P 1'
#
loop_
_entity.id
_entity.type
_entity.pdbx_description
1 polymer ?
#
loop_
_entity_poly.entity_id
_entity_poly.type
_entity_poly.pdbx_seq_one_letter_code
_entity_poly.pdbx_strand_id
1 'polypeptide(L)'
;MEIIPSTSGINCGHLLNTTIQSEVYEPSLSSSSISNEPFEGGSSDEYQPSKEDDSDSEQEQNNKINTSPPKKKSRWRKSNPITWEKNIIKKKRSLGEPYESGGKKRPAKMPKEIDCTSCKYKCNQKFDLEYRKLLSANYWKFDYCRQKDFILSCVKGTAPKCRKPRTNSREPKGMSRYYFFKKDEEEIRVCKSFFLKTLCISHGPVDRAFKGRNEHGSFKSPDRRGRKEPANKTPGVDIQEVKNHIESFPVMESHYCRETNQRQYLDPTLSITKMYNLYVQECENNNKNKVSEAIYRKIFCTDYNLAFFKPKKDQCSTCEKYKNKLISEVEYKEHLRRRDEEGSMKTITSYKFIKKSYK
;
A
#
# COMPACT_ATOMS: atom_id res chain seq x y z
N MET A 1 -48.36 9.95 -47.68
CA MET A 1 -49.29 11.08 -47.55
C MET A 1 -49.01 11.76 -46.23
N GLU A 2 -49.02 13.08 -46.29
CA GLU A 2 -48.39 14.07 -45.42
C GLU A 2 -48.79 14.00 -43.94
N ILE A 3 -47.84 14.28 -43.04
CA ILE A 3 -48.10 15.01 -41.79
C ILE A 3 -46.89 15.94 -41.52
N ILE A 4 -47.17 17.24 -41.42
CA ILE A 4 -46.26 18.35 -41.14
C ILE A 4 -46.16 18.61 -39.60
N PRO A 5 -45.45 19.62 -39.05
CA PRO A 5 -44.56 19.50 -37.89
C PRO A 5 -45.09 20.32 -36.69
N SER A 6 -44.19 20.78 -35.80
CA SER A 6 -44.35 21.76 -34.70
C SER A 6 -44.27 21.12 -33.29
N THR A 7 -43.77 21.72 -32.22
CA THR A 7 -42.99 22.94 -31.90
C THR A 7 -42.65 22.81 -30.40
N SER A 8 -41.63 23.56 -29.92
CA SER A 8 -41.54 24.23 -28.59
C SER A 8 -41.93 23.46 -27.31
N GLY A 9 -41.19 23.46 -26.19
CA GLY A 9 -40.07 24.27 -25.72
C GLY A 9 -39.97 24.16 -24.18
N ILE A 10 -39.05 24.94 -23.60
CA ILE A 10 -39.05 25.46 -22.20
C ILE A 10 -38.69 24.36 -21.15
N ASN A 11 -37.87 24.51 -20.10
CA ASN A 11 -37.26 25.62 -19.36
C ASN A 11 -36.03 25.04 -18.61
N CYS A 12 -34.88 25.73 -18.58
CA CYS A 12 -33.83 25.48 -17.59
C CYS A 12 -33.59 26.78 -16.83
N GLY A 13 -34.26 26.91 -15.69
CA GLY A 13 -34.14 28.02 -14.76
C GLY A 13 -33.10 27.72 -13.67
N HIS A 14 -32.16 28.66 -13.56
CA HIS A 14 -31.22 28.94 -12.47
C HIS A 14 -31.64 28.52 -11.05
N LEU A 15 -30.73 27.90 -10.29
CA LEU A 15 -30.56 28.13 -8.86
C LEU A 15 -29.07 28.10 -8.45
N LEU A 16 -28.55 29.32 -8.27
CA LEU A 16 -27.63 29.84 -7.25
C LEU A 16 -26.61 28.90 -6.59
N ASN A 17 -25.33 29.17 -6.86
CA ASN A 17 -24.15 28.73 -6.10
C ASN A 17 -23.93 29.65 -4.90
N THR A 18 -23.94 29.09 -3.69
CA THR A 18 -23.53 29.79 -2.46
C THR A 18 -22.17 29.29 -2.01
N THR A 19 -21.18 30.18 -2.09
CA THR A 19 -19.82 30.05 -1.59
C THR A 19 -19.83 30.10 -0.06
N ILE A 20 -19.21 29.12 0.61
CA ILE A 20 -18.86 29.20 2.02
C ILE A 20 -17.34 29.12 2.15
N GLN A 21 -16.75 30.25 2.54
CA GLN A 21 -15.38 30.40 3.03
C GLN A 21 -15.28 29.77 4.42
N SER A 22 -14.22 29.00 4.69
CA SER A 22 -13.87 28.56 6.04
C SER A 22 -12.58 29.24 6.46
N GLU A 23 -12.71 30.08 7.49
CA GLU A 23 -11.66 30.85 8.15
C GLU A 23 -10.65 29.97 8.90
N VAL A 24 -9.44 30.50 8.99
CA VAL A 24 -8.27 29.95 9.65
C VAL A 24 -8.28 30.42 11.10
N TYR A 25 -8.19 29.50 12.06
CA TYR A 25 -8.06 29.81 13.49
C TYR A 25 -6.66 29.39 13.96
N GLU A 26 -5.82 30.39 14.26
CA GLU A 26 -4.58 30.24 15.04
C GLU A 26 -4.89 30.22 16.54
N PRO A 27 -4.15 29.44 17.35
CA PRO A 27 -4.04 29.70 18.78
C PRO A 27 -2.70 30.34 19.14
N SER A 28 -2.84 31.45 19.86
CA SER A 28 -1.85 32.33 20.47
C SER A 28 -0.97 31.66 21.53
N LEU A 29 0.28 32.14 21.58
CA LEU A 29 1.27 31.99 22.64
C LEU A 29 0.79 32.59 23.98
N SER A 30 1.14 31.92 25.08
CA SER A 30 1.26 32.57 26.40
C SER A 30 2.64 32.30 26.97
N SER A 31 3.42 33.37 27.04
CA SER A 31 4.71 33.52 27.70
C SER A 31 4.56 33.60 29.22
N SER A 32 5.47 32.95 29.95
CA SER A 32 5.81 33.34 31.32
C SER A 32 7.33 33.27 31.47
N SER A 33 7.90 34.46 31.60
CA SER A 33 9.29 34.83 31.85
C SER A 33 9.61 34.82 33.35
N ILE A 34 10.87 34.52 33.71
CA ILE A 34 11.66 34.91 34.91
C ILE A 34 12.90 33.98 34.89
N SER A 35 14.15 34.36 35.13
CA SER A 35 14.98 35.57 35.06
C SER A 35 16.44 35.08 35.22
N ASN A 36 17.40 35.86 34.70
CA ASN A 36 18.84 35.58 34.64
C ASN A 36 19.52 35.36 36.00
N GLU A 37 20.66 34.66 36.02
CA GLU A 37 22.00 35.23 36.30
C GLU A 37 23.12 34.19 36.06
N PRO A 38 24.37 34.63 35.78
CA PRO A 38 25.45 33.83 35.19
C PRO A 38 26.56 33.47 36.21
N PHE A 39 27.41 32.50 35.88
CA PHE A 39 28.72 32.39 36.51
C PHE A 39 29.78 31.85 35.54
N GLU A 40 30.89 32.57 35.47
CA GLU A 40 32.06 32.38 34.60
C GLU A 40 33.15 31.50 35.25
N GLY A 41 34.01 30.94 34.37
CA GLY A 41 35.41 30.57 34.65
C GLY A 41 35.62 29.19 35.27
N GLY A 42 36.60 28.36 34.88
CA GLY A 42 37.72 28.48 33.94
C GLY A 42 38.76 27.39 34.29
N SER A 43 39.56 26.93 33.29
CA SER A 43 40.82 26.13 33.41
C SER A 43 40.72 24.76 34.12
N SER A 44 41.62 23.78 34.00
CA SER A 44 42.81 23.49 33.19
C SER A 44 43.14 22.00 33.46
N ASP A 45 43.72 21.33 32.48
CA ASP A 45 44.74 20.27 32.58
C ASP A 45 44.47 18.90 33.25
N GLU A 46 44.59 17.90 32.36
CA GLU A 46 45.44 16.70 32.42
C GLU A 46 45.36 15.64 33.55
N TYR A 47 45.44 14.40 33.05
CA TYR A 47 46.13 13.22 33.62
C TYR A 47 45.26 12.08 34.21
N GLN A 48 45.09 11.04 33.38
CA GLN A 48 44.85 9.62 33.71
C GLN A 48 46.02 9.03 34.55
N PRO A 49 46.05 7.76 35.04
CA PRO A 49 45.00 6.74 35.24
C PRO A 49 45.13 5.96 36.59
N SER A 50 44.09 5.26 37.03
CA SER A 50 44.27 3.98 37.74
C SER A 50 42.99 3.15 37.78
N LYS A 51 43.17 1.87 37.47
CA LYS A 51 42.20 0.79 37.62
C LYS A 51 42.06 0.48 39.10
N GLU A 52 40.85 0.18 39.55
CA GLU A 52 40.59 -0.82 40.58
C GLU A 52 39.15 -1.30 40.44
N ASP A 53 39.00 -2.61 40.60
CA ASP A 53 37.76 -3.37 40.55
C ASP A 53 36.82 -2.91 41.67
N ASP A 54 35.51 -2.80 41.40
CA ASP A 54 34.55 -3.34 42.34
C ASP A 54 33.17 -3.62 41.74
N SER A 55 32.58 -4.68 42.28
CA SER A 55 31.27 -5.22 42.00
C SER A 55 30.19 -4.37 42.67
N ASP A 56 29.24 -3.82 41.92
CA ASP A 56 27.86 -3.83 42.41
C ASP A 56 26.80 -3.70 41.31
N SER A 57 25.72 -4.40 41.59
CA SER A 57 24.41 -4.43 40.98
C SER A 57 23.80 -3.06 40.72
N GLU A 58 23.23 -2.85 39.53
CA GLU A 58 22.09 -1.93 39.36
C GLU A 58 21.31 -2.14 38.07
N GLN A 59 20.04 -1.73 38.16
CA GLN A 59 18.93 -2.07 37.29
C GLN A 59 19.02 -1.38 35.93
N GLU A 60 19.16 -2.16 34.86
CA GLU A 60 19.17 -1.61 33.51
C GLU A 60 17.73 -1.32 33.02
N GLN A 61 17.37 -0.04 33.14
CA GLN A 61 16.17 0.53 32.54
C GLN A 61 16.20 0.32 31.02
N ASN A 62 15.14 -0.32 30.55
CA ASN A 62 14.93 -0.73 29.16
C ASN A 62 14.63 0.50 28.27
N ASN A 63 15.64 1.31 27.99
CA ASN A 63 15.56 2.38 26.99
C ASN A 63 15.63 1.77 25.59
N LYS A 64 14.47 1.29 25.11
CA LYS A 64 14.23 1.05 23.68
C LYS A 64 14.33 2.38 22.93
N ILE A 65 15.55 2.73 22.56
CA ILE A 65 15.84 3.64 21.46
C ILE A 65 15.13 3.05 20.23
N ASN A 66 13.98 3.62 19.88
CA ASN A 66 13.34 3.41 18.59
C ASN A 66 14.18 4.10 17.52
N THR A 67 15.38 3.56 17.23
CA THR A 67 16.06 3.84 15.98
C THR A 67 15.27 3.14 14.90
N SER A 68 14.32 3.87 14.31
CA SER A 68 13.76 3.46 13.03
C SER A 68 14.94 3.15 12.11
N PRO A 69 15.01 1.97 11.47
CA PRO A 69 16.16 1.59 10.67
C PRO A 69 16.44 2.69 9.64
N PRO A 70 17.72 3.04 9.40
CA PRO A 70 18.09 4.13 8.50
C PRO A 70 17.37 3.92 7.17
N LYS A 71 16.54 4.91 6.79
CA LYS A 71 15.77 4.83 5.56
C LYS A 71 16.76 4.72 4.40
N LYS A 72 16.87 3.54 3.78
CA LYS A 72 17.66 3.36 2.55
C LYS A 72 17.22 4.43 1.54
N LYS A 73 18.16 5.29 1.15
CA LYS A 73 17.96 6.38 0.19
C LYS A 73 17.96 5.77 -1.21
N SER A 74 16.79 5.43 -1.75
CA SER A 74 16.68 4.85 -3.10
C SER A 74 16.67 5.94 -4.18
N ARG A 75 17.20 5.62 -5.36
CA ARG A 75 17.14 6.50 -6.54
C ARG A 75 15.70 6.70 -7.05
N TRP A 76 14.88 5.65 -6.98
CA TRP A 76 13.48 5.72 -7.40
C TRP A 76 12.56 6.27 -6.32
N ARG A 77 11.53 6.99 -6.76
CA ARG A 77 10.42 7.40 -5.88
C ARG A 77 9.77 6.14 -5.32
N LYS A 78 9.57 6.11 -4.00
CA LYS A 78 8.88 5.00 -3.35
C LYS A 78 7.44 4.96 -3.87
N SER A 79 7.05 3.81 -4.40
CA SER A 79 5.65 3.56 -4.72
C SER A 79 4.82 3.66 -3.44
N ASN A 80 3.59 4.16 -3.54
CA ASN A 80 2.59 4.07 -2.48
C ASN A 80 1.54 3.02 -2.88
N PRO A 81 1.66 1.75 -2.44
CA PRO A 81 0.73 0.70 -2.87
C PRO A 81 -0.71 0.95 -2.44
N ILE A 82 -0.96 1.76 -1.41
CA ILE A 82 -2.30 2.02 -0.89
C ILE A 82 -3.12 2.80 -1.92
N THR A 83 -2.47 3.67 -2.71
CA THR A 83 -3.13 4.48 -3.74
C THR A 83 -3.32 3.72 -5.06
N TRP A 84 -2.79 2.51 -5.19
CA TRP A 84 -3.03 1.70 -6.38
C TRP A 84 -4.51 1.37 -6.47
N GLU A 85 -5.11 1.63 -7.64
CA GLU A 85 -6.53 1.40 -7.90
C GLU A 85 -6.98 -0.01 -7.47
N LYS A 86 -6.19 -1.03 -7.79
CA LYS A 86 -6.45 -2.43 -7.38
C LYS A 86 -6.53 -2.59 -5.86
N ASN A 87 -5.71 -1.89 -5.09
CA ASN A 87 -5.69 -1.96 -3.63
C ASN A 87 -6.80 -1.12 -3.00
N ILE A 88 -7.12 0.04 -3.58
CA ILE A 88 -8.32 0.82 -3.22
C ILE A 88 -9.58 -0.04 -3.40
N ILE A 89 -9.74 -0.69 -4.56
CA ILE A 89 -10.88 -1.57 -4.84
C ILE A 89 -10.94 -2.75 -3.86
N LYS A 90 -9.79 -3.38 -3.55
CA LYS A 90 -9.73 -4.45 -2.53
C LYS A 90 -10.19 -3.96 -1.16
N LYS A 91 -9.75 -2.76 -0.74
CA LYS A 91 -10.15 -2.14 0.52
C LYS A 91 -11.66 -1.87 0.55
N LYS A 92 -12.20 -1.19 -0.46
CA LYS A 92 -13.65 -0.93 -0.60
C LYS A 92 -14.46 -2.23 -0.54
N ARG A 93 -14.04 -3.26 -1.29
CA ARG A 93 -14.68 -4.58 -1.27
C ARG A 93 -14.67 -5.24 0.11
N SER A 94 -13.58 -5.10 0.86
CA SER A 94 -13.47 -5.66 2.22
C SER A 94 -14.39 -4.96 3.20
N LEU A 95 -14.55 -3.64 3.06
CA LEU A 95 -15.43 -2.80 3.87
C LEU A 95 -16.91 -2.89 3.46
N GLY A 96 -17.23 -3.62 2.40
CA GLY A 96 -18.59 -3.71 1.87
C GLY A 96 -19.06 -2.41 1.19
N GLU A 97 -18.15 -1.51 0.84
CA GLU A 97 -18.45 -0.26 0.14
C GLU A 97 -18.73 -0.51 -1.36
N PRO A 98 -19.43 0.43 -2.04
CA PRO A 98 -19.60 0.33 -3.48
C PRO A 98 -18.26 0.48 -4.19
N TYR A 99 -18.04 -0.31 -5.24
CA TYR A 99 -16.82 -0.26 -6.03
C TYR A 99 -17.09 -0.65 -7.48
N GLU A 100 -16.20 -0.23 -8.37
CA GLU A 100 -16.20 -0.65 -9.76
C GLU A 100 -15.01 -1.57 -10.02
N SER A 101 -15.20 -2.59 -10.86
CA SER A 101 -14.13 -3.51 -11.23
C SER A 101 -14.41 -4.05 -12.64
N GLY A 102 -13.55 -3.72 -13.59
CA GLY A 102 -13.70 -4.14 -15.00
C GLY A 102 -15.01 -3.67 -15.63
N GLY A 103 -15.35 -2.38 -15.45
CA GLY A 103 -16.56 -1.75 -15.99
C GLY A 103 -17.88 -2.13 -15.29
N LYS A 104 -17.84 -3.02 -14.29
CA LYS A 104 -19.04 -3.46 -13.56
C LYS A 104 -19.13 -2.76 -12.21
N LYS A 105 -20.16 -1.93 -12.03
CA LYS A 105 -20.51 -1.31 -10.74
C LYS A 105 -21.04 -2.37 -9.77
N ARG A 106 -20.52 -2.37 -8.55
CA ARG A 106 -20.96 -3.24 -7.45
C ARG A 106 -21.51 -2.34 -6.33
N PRO A 107 -22.77 -2.56 -5.90
CA PRO A 107 -23.37 -1.75 -4.85
C PRO A 107 -22.76 -2.05 -3.49
N ALA A 108 -23.00 -1.16 -2.54
CA ALA A 108 -22.68 -1.37 -1.13
C ALA A 108 -23.36 -2.63 -0.58
N LYS A 109 -22.78 -3.23 0.44
CA LYS A 109 -23.35 -4.34 1.20
C LYS A 109 -24.43 -3.79 2.13
N MET A 110 -25.67 -3.84 1.64
CA MET A 110 -26.85 -3.44 2.40
C MET A 110 -27.79 -4.63 2.61
N PRO A 111 -28.39 -4.78 3.81
CA PRO A 111 -29.31 -5.87 4.12
C PRO A 111 -30.34 -6.09 3.01
N LYS A 112 -30.38 -7.31 2.50
CA LYS A 112 -31.33 -7.64 1.43
C LYS A 112 -32.74 -7.76 1.98
N GLU A 113 -33.72 -7.40 1.15
CA GLU A 113 -35.12 -7.62 1.44
C GLU A 113 -35.40 -9.10 1.72
N ILE A 114 -36.18 -9.33 2.77
CA ILE A 114 -36.60 -10.65 3.18
C ILE A 114 -38.04 -10.60 3.67
N ASP A 115 -38.85 -11.43 3.04
CA ASP A 115 -40.15 -11.76 3.59
C ASP A 115 -39.98 -12.84 4.67
N CYS A 116 -40.33 -12.49 5.90
CA CYS A 116 -40.37 -13.39 7.05
C CYS A 116 -41.78 -13.45 7.66
N THR A 117 -42.82 -13.20 6.87
CA THR A 117 -44.22 -13.22 7.34
C THR A 117 -44.63 -14.59 7.87
N SER A 118 -44.29 -15.67 7.16
CA SER A 118 -44.50 -17.06 7.60
C SER A 118 -43.37 -17.62 8.47
N CYS A 119 -42.44 -16.77 8.92
CA CYS A 119 -41.29 -17.22 9.69
C CYS A 119 -41.68 -17.58 11.13
N LYS A 120 -41.40 -18.81 11.55
CA LYS A 120 -41.57 -19.29 12.94
C LYS A 120 -40.96 -18.36 13.99
N TYR A 121 -39.88 -17.66 13.67
CA TYR A 121 -39.15 -16.81 14.61
C TYR A 121 -39.55 -15.33 14.54
N LYS A 122 -40.50 -14.96 13.66
CA LYS A 122 -41.00 -13.59 13.49
C LYS A 122 -39.88 -12.54 13.36
N CYS A 123 -38.84 -12.86 12.58
CA CYS A 123 -37.59 -12.08 12.54
C CYS A 123 -37.78 -10.60 12.18
N ASN A 124 -38.67 -10.30 11.22
CA ASN A 124 -38.94 -8.91 10.80
C ASN A 124 -39.63 -8.07 11.88
N GLN A 125 -40.31 -8.70 12.86
CA GLN A 125 -40.92 -7.98 13.98
C GLN A 125 -39.89 -7.66 15.08
N LYS A 126 -38.86 -8.49 15.23
CA LYS A 126 -37.82 -8.32 16.27
C LYS A 126 -36.71 -7.36 15.86
N PHE A 127 -36.43 -7.31 14.56
CA PHE A 127 -35.34 -6.55 13.97
C PHE A 127 -35.88 -5.66 12.84
N ASP A 128 -35.81 -4.36 13.06
CA ASP A 128 -36.15 -3.35 12.07
C ASP A 128 -35.05 -3.22 10.99
N LEU A 129 -35.31 -2.39 9.99
CA LEU A 129 -34.36 -2.18 8.89
C LEU A 129 -33.09 -1.44 9.35
N GLU A 130 -33.22 -0.47 10.26
CA GLU A 130 -32.09 0.34 10.73
C GLU A 130 -31.11 -0.49 11.57
N TYR A 131 -31.60 -1.34 12.46
CA TYR A 131 -30.73 -2.26 13.20
C TYR A 131 -30.04 -3.26 12.28
N ARG A 132 -30.74 -3.74 11.23
CA ARG A 132 -30.13 -4.61 10.22
C ARG A 132 -29.00 -3.89 9.48
N LYS A 133 -29.17 -2.61 9.14
CA LYS A 133 -28.12 -1.79 8.51
C LYS A 133 -26.93 -1.64 9.45
N LEU A 134 -27.17 -1.38 10.74
CA LEU A 134 -26.14 -1.29 11.77
C LEU A 134 -25.34 -2.60 11.90
N LEU A 135 -26.03 -3.74 12.00
CA LEU A 135 -25.40 -5.07 12.04
C LEU A 135 -24.52 -5.32 10.81
N SER A 136 -25.02 -5.01 9.62
CA SER A 136 -24.25 -5.14 8.37
C SER A 136 -23.01 -4.26 8.40
N ALA A 137 -23.16 -2.98 8.72
CA ALA A 137 -22.06 -2.02 8.76
C ALA A 137 -20.97 -2.43 9.75
N ASN A 138 -21.34 -2.86 10.96
CA ASN A 138 -20.40 -3.33 11.96
C ASN A 138 -19.68 -4.61 11.52
N TYR A 139 -20.41 -5.55 10.90
CA TYR A 139 -19.82 -6.78 10.38
C TYR A 139 -18.76 -6.51 9.29
N TRP A 140 -19.04 -5.61 8.34
CA TRP A 140 -18.13 -5.34 7.23
C TRP A 140 -16.93 -4.45 7.61
N LYS A 141 -16.98 -3.75 8.75
CA LYS A 141 -15.81 -3.06 9.33
C LYS A 141 -14.74 -4.02 9.83
N PHE A 142 -15.11 -5.25 10.22
CA PHE A 142 -14.17 -6.24 10.74
C PHE A 142 -13.23 -6.80 9.66
N ASP A 143 -12.01 -7.14 10.07
CA ASP A 143 -11.07 -7.87 9.22
C ASP A 143 -11.53 -9.32 8.98
N TYR A 144 -10.79 -10.02 8.12
CA TYR A 144 -11.14 -11.39 7.74
C TYR A 144 -11.34 -12.30 8.95
N CYS A 145 -10.47 -12.30 9.97
CA CYS A 145 -10.60 -13.23 11.10
C CYS A 145 -11.79 -12.84 11.98
N ARG A 146 -11.87 -11.56 12.36
CA ARG A 146 -12.94 -11.04 13.22
C ARG A 146 -14.35 -11.23 12.63
N GLN A 147 -14.50 -11.16 11.30
CA GLN A 147 -15.76 -11.51 10.65
C GLN A 147 -16.21 -12.95 10.93
N LYS A 148 -15.28 -13.90 11.08
CA LYS A 148 -15.61 -15.31 11.30
C LYS A 148 -15.84 -15.55 12.77
N ASP A 149 -15.10 -14.88 13.65
CA ASP A 149 -15.39 -14.85 15.09
C ASP A 149 -16.80 -14.32 15.35
N PHE A 150 -17.18 -13.22 14.70
CA PHE A 150 -18.55 -12.70 14.77
C PHE A 150 -19.58 -13.76 14.35
N ILE A 151 -19.35 -14.45 13.22
CA ILE A 151 -20.23 -15.54 12.79
C ILE A 151 -20.29 -16.68 13.82
N LEU A 152 -19.16 -17.08 14.39
CA LEU A 152 -19.09 -18.15 15.40
C LEU A 152 -19.83 -17.75 16.69
N SER A 153 -19.76 -16.48 17.08
CA SER A 153 -20.52 -15.95 18.22
C SER A 153 -22.02 -15.97 17.98
N CYS A 154 -22.46 -15.79 16.73
CA CYS A 154 -23.88 -15.73 16.36
C CYS A 154 -24.47 -17.07 15.90
N VAL A 155 -23.66 -18.09 15.65
CA VAL A 155 -24.13 -19.36 15.07
C VAL A 155 -23.70 -20.54 15.94
N LYS A 156 -24.67 -21.22 16.52
CA LYS A 156 -24.45 -22.39 17.39
C LYS A 156 -24.62 -23.68 16.59
N GLY A 157 -23.62 -24.55 16.63
CA GLY A 157 -23.66 -25.88 16.01
C GLY A 157 -24.08 -26.94 17.02
N THR A 158 -25.05 -27.79 16.68
CA THR A 158 -25.48 -28.92 17.51
C THR A 158 -25.50 -30.22 16.71
N ALA A 159 -25.34 -31.34 17.40
CA ALA A 159 -25.63 -32.65 16.81
C ALA A 159 -27.11 -32.71 16.35
N PRO A 160 -27.42 -33.37 15.23
CA PRO A 160 -28.81 -33.59 14.81
C PRO A 160 -29.58 -34.41 15.86
N LYS A 161 -30.76 -33.93 16.28
CA LYS A 161 -31.58 -34.56 17.34
C LYS A 161 -32.19 -35.92 16.96
N CYS A 162 -32.47 -36.17 15.68
CA CYS A 162 -32.97 -37.46 15.20
C CYS A 162 -32.17 -37.96 14.01
N ARG A 163 -31.74 -39.22 14.08
CA ARG A 163 -31.15 -39.99 12.99
C ARG A 163 -32.18 -41.02 12.54
N LYS A 164 -32.92 -40.74 11.46
CA LYS A 164 -33.67 -41.78 10.75
C LYS A 164 -32.94 -42.04 9.44
N PRO A 165 -31.94 -42.94 9.41
CA PRO A 165 -31.33 -43.32 8.16
C PRO A 165 -32.41 -43.95 7.28
N ARG A 166 -32.63 -43.39 6.09
CA ARG A 166 -33.39 -44.06 5.03
C ARG A 166 -32.39 -44.86 4.20
N THR A 167 -32.76 -46.09 3.84
CA THR A 167 -32.03 -46.89 2.85
C THR A 167 -31.82 -46.03 1.59
N ASN A 168 -30.59 -45.95 1.08
CA ASN A 168 -30.18 -45.09 -0.06
C ASN A 168 -30.22 -43.56 0.16
N SER A 169 -30.16 -43.06 1.40
CA SER A 169 -30.04 -41.61 1.65
C SER A 169 -28.59 -41.10 1.63
N ARG A 170 -28.41 -39.82 1.24
CA ARG A 170 -27.12 -39.11 1.33
C ARG A 170 -26.56 -39.18 2.75
N GLU A 171 -25.23 -39.10 2.88
CA GLU A 171 -24.57 -39.07 4.18
C GLU A 171 -25.27 -38.10 5.15
N PRO A 172 -25.56 -38.56 6.38
CA PRO A 172 -26.23 -37.73 7.36
C PRO A 172 -25.48 -36.42 7.58
N LYS A 173 -26.21 -35.32 7.70
CA LYS A 173 -25.62 -34.03 8.00
C LYS A 173 -24.96 -34.08 9.38
N GLY A 174 -23.64 -34.01 9.44
CA GLY A 174 -22.89 -34.11 10.70
C GLY A 174 -23.23 -33.03 11.74
N MET A 175 -23.75 -31.87 11.33
CA MET A 175 -24.07 -30.77 12.24
C MET A 175 -25.28 -29.94 11.79
N SER A 176 -26.19 -29.69 12.73
CA SER A 176 -27.25 -28.67 12.59
C SER A 176 -26.75 -27.33 13.11
N ARG A 177 -27.21 -26.23 12.50
CA ARG A 177 -26.80 -24.87 12.87
C ARG A 177 -28.01 -24.00 13.17
N TYR A 178 -27.94 -23.27 14.28
CA TYR A 178 -28.92 -22.29 14.71
C TYR A 178 -28.30 -20.90 14.69
N TYR A 179 -29.07 -19.91 14.24
CA TYR A 179 -28.60 -18.55 13.97
C TYR A 179 -29.23 -17.58 14.96
N PHE A 180 -28.43 -16.66 15.48
CA PHE A 180 -28.81 -15.68 16.48
C PHE A 180 -28.23 -14.31 16.11
N PHE A 181 -28.86 -13.25 16.63
CA PHE A 181 -28.25 -11.93 16.71
C PHE A 181 -28.41 -11.43 18.14
N LYS A 182 -27.41 -10.68 18.61
CA LYS A 182 -27.51 -9.97 19.89
C LYS A 182 -28.30 -8.69 19.70
N LYS A 183 -29.22 -8.39 20.61
CA LYS A 183 -29.97 -7.13 20.71
C LYS A 183 -30.20 -6.86 22.19
N ASP A 184 -29.80 -5.69 22.68
CA ASP A 184 -29.95 -5.32 24.09
C ASP A 184 -29.39 -6.39 25.04
N GLU A 185 -28.19 -6.89 24.71
CA GLU A 185 -27.47 -7.98 25.40
C GLU A 185 -28.12 -9.37 25.34
N GLU A 186 -29.33 -9.50 24.81
CA GLU A 186 -30.01 -10.78 24.63
C GLU A 186 -29.71 -11.44 23.28
N GLU A 187 -29.56 -12.77 23.29
CA GLU A 187 -29.39 -13.58 22.07
C GLU A 187 -30.74 -14.00 21.47
N ILE A 188 -31.16 -13.29 20.42
CA ILE A 188 -32.43 -13.55 19.74
C ILE A 188 -32.22 -14.51 18.57
N ARG A 189 -32.94 -15.63 18.59
CA ARG A 189 -32.93 -16.62 17.50
C ARG A 189 -33.59 -16.08 16.23
N VAL A 190 -32.93 -16.30 15.09
CA VAL A 190 -33.41 -15.92 13.75
C VAL A 190 -33.35 -17.09 12.78
N CYS A 191 -34.08 -16.99 11.66
CA CYS A 191 -33.95 -17.96 10.59
C CYS A 191 -32.63 -17.76 9.80
N LYS A 192 -32.17 -18.83 9.15
CA LYS A 192 -30.95 -18.83 8.34
C LYS A 192 -30.99 -17.76 7.24
N SER A 193 -32.10 -17.64 6.53
CA SER A 193 -32.26 -16.69 5.42
C SER A 193 -32.14 -15.25 5.92
N PHE A 194 -32.77 -14.93 7.06
CA PHE A 194 -32.67 -13.60 7.67
C PHE A 194 -31.24 -13.26 8.04
N PHE A 195 -30.52 -14.17 8.71
CA PHE A 195 -29.12 -13.98 9.08
C PHE A 195 -28.24 -13.67 7.86
N LEU A 196 -28.32 -14.51 6.82
CA LEU A 196 -27.50 -14.36 5.61
C LEU A 196 -27.82 -13.08 4.84
N LYS A 197 -29.11 -12.73 4.71
CA LYS A 197 -29.55 -11.53 4.00
C LYS A 197 -29.20 -10.25 4.76
N THR A 198 -29.27 -10.24 6.10
CA THR A 198 -28.88 -9.10 6.93
C THR A 198 -27.38 -8.79 6.82
N LEU A 199 -26.52 -9.82 6.88
CA LEU A 199 -25.06 -9.63 6.75
C LEU A 199 -24.57 -9.56 5.30
N CYS A 200 -25.45 -9.77 4.31
CA CYS A 200 -25.11 -9.77 2.87
C CYS A 200 -24.07 -10.81 2.47
N ILE A 201 -24.07 -11.96 3.15
CA ILE A 201 -23.16 -13.07 2.92
C ILE A 201 -23.89 -14.29 2.34
N SER A 202 -23.15 -15.14 1.65
CA SER A 202 -23.63 -16.48 1.27
C SER A 202 -23.43 -17.47 2.43
N HIS A 203 -23.81 -18.73 2.24
CA HIS A 203 -23.55 -19.77 3.23
C HIS A 203 -22.04 -20.08 3.42
N GLY A 204 -21.23 -19.84 2.39
CA GLY A 204 -19.81 -20.24 2.38
C GLY A 204 -18.96 -19.63 3.51
N PRO A 205 -19.05 -18.32 3.82
CA PRO A 205 -18.40 -17.74 4.99
C PRO A 205 -18.74 -18.44 6.31
N VAL A 206 -20.00 -18.89 6.49
CA VAL A 206 -20.41 -19.65 7.68
C VAL A 206 -19.74 -21.01 7.71
N ASP A 207 -19.71 -21.73 6.59
CA ASP A 207 -18.99 -23.01 6.49
C ASP A 207 -17.50 -22.86 6.80
N ARG A 208 -16.86 -21.82 6.26
CA ARG A 208 -15.44 -21.54 6.52
C ARG A 208 -15.17 -21.21 7.98
N ALA A 209 -16.03 -20.41 8.62
CA ALA A 209 -15.92 -20.10 10.04
C ALA A 209 -15.92 -21.38 10.88
N PHE A 210 -16.87 -22.29 10.63
CA PHE A 210 -16.94 -23.58 11.32
C PHE A 210 -15.78 -24.53 11.02
N LYS A 211 -15.28 -24.55 9.78
CA LYS A 211 -14.12 -25.38 9.40
C LYS A 211 -12.81 -24.89 10.02
N GLY A 212 -12.68 -23.57 10.25
CA GLY A 212 -11.47 -22.95 10.79
C GLY A 212 -11.53 -22.59 12.27
N ARG A 213 -12.56 -23.05 13.00
CA ARG A 213 -12.69 -22.82 14.45
C ARG A 213 -11.75 -23.74 15.23
N ASN A 214 -11.21 -23.23 16.32
CA ASN A 214 -10.47 -24.02 17.30
C ASN A 214 -11.42 -24.65 18.33
N GLU A 215 -10.85 -25.38 19.29
CA GLU A 215 -11.58 -26.02 20.39
C GLU A 215 -12.33 -25.01 21.28
N HIS A 216 -11.79 -23.79 21.44
CA HIS A 216 -12.41 -22.69 22.18
C HIS A 216 -13.46 -21.90 21.38
N GLY A 217 -13.81 -22.32 20.17
CA GLY A 217 -14.85 -21.69 19.35
C GLY A 217 -14.45 -20.38 18.66
N SER A 218 -13.15 -20.02 18.66
CA SER A 218 -12.58 -18.87 17.94
C SER A 218 -11.97 -19.30 16.60
N PHE A 219 -11.92 -18.39 15.64
CA PHE A 219 -11.39 -18.63 14.30
C PHE A 219 -9.87 -18.40 14.24
N LYS A 220 -9.09 -19.47 14.04
CA LYS A 220 -7.61 -19.42 14.05
C LYS A 220 -6.98 -19.46 12.64
N SER A 221 -7.77 -19.61 11.59
CA SER A 221 -7.22 -19.80 10.24
C SER A 221 -6.90 -18.47 9.56
N PRO A 222 -5.62 -18.14 9.26
CA PRO A 222 -5.28 -16.88 8.61
C PRO A 222 -5.82 -16.82 7.18
N ASP A 223 -6.08 -15.62 6.69
CA ASP A 223 -6.45 -15.43 5.28
C ASP A 223 -5.26 -15.75 4.37
N ARG A 224 -5.33 -16.89 3.68
CA ARG A 224 -4.30 -17.37 2.74
C ARG A 224 -4.47 -16.85 1.31
N ARG A 225 -5.51 -16.04 1.02
CA ARG A 225 -5.74 -15.52 -0.33
C ARG A 225 -4.59 -14.64 -0.79
N GLY A 226 -4.13 -14.83 -2.02
CA GLY A 226 -3.05 -14.04 -2.62
C GLY A 226 -1.67 -14.22 -1.97
N ARG A 227 -1.50 -15.22 -1.08
CA ARG A 227 -0.22 -15.52 -0.43
C ARG A 227 0.59 -16.60 -1.14
N LYS A 228 0.12 -17.10 -2.27
CA LYS A 228 0.91 -18.03 -3.09
C LYS A 228 2.06 -17.26 -3.71
N GLU A 229 3.26 -17.82 -3.61
CA GLU A 229 4.43 -17.29 -4.28
C GLU A 229 4.21 -17.29 -5.81
N PRO A 230 4.42 -16.16 -6.50
CA PRO A 230 4.31 -16.10 -7.95
C PRO A 230 5.37 -17.01 -8.60
N ALA A 231 4.97 -17.77 -9.63
CA ALA A 231 5.89 -18.65 -10.36
C ALA A 231 7.02 -17.90 -11.07
N ASN A 232 6.82 -16.62 -11.38
CA ASN A 232 7.78 -15.75 -12.04
C ASN A 232 8.64 -14.93 -11.07
N LYS A 233 8.63 -15.25 -9.77
CA LYS A 233 9.46 -14.55 -8.79
C LYS A 233 10.92 -14.95 -8.99
N THR A 234 11.79 -13.95 -9.12
CA THR A 234 13.23 -14.16 -9.19
C THR A 234 13.73 -14.83 -7.90
N PRO A 235 14.47 -15.95 -8.00
CA PRO A 235 15.11 -16.60 -6.86
C PRO A 235 15.98 -15.65 -6.05
N GLY A 236 16.07 -15.89 -4.73
CA GLY A 236 16.91 -15.07 -3.85
C GLY A 236 18.40 -15.15 -4.18
N VAL A 237 18.86 -16.30 -4.67
CA VAL A 237 20.25 -16.53 -5.10
C VAL A 237 20.61 -15.60 -6.26
N ASP A 238 19.81 -15.58 -7.33
CA ASP A 238 20.05 -14.71 -8.49
C ASP A 238 20.03 -13.23 -8.12
N ILE A 239 19.18 -12.83 -7.17
CA ILE A 239 19.16 -11.46 -6.64
C ILE A 239 20.48 -11.13 -5.95
N GLN A 240 21.05 -12.06 -5.18
CA GLN A 240 22.31 -11.84 -4.49
C GLN A 240 23.48 -11.76 -5.47
N GLU A 241 23.50 -12.59 -6.52
CA GLU A 241 24.51 -12.51 -7.57
C GLU A 241 24.52 -11.14 -8.27
N VAL A 242 23.35 -10.58 -8.55
CA VAL A 242 23.24 -9.21 -9.10
C VAL A 242 23.81 -8.17 -8.14
N LYS A 243 23.58 -8.32 -6.83
CA LYS A 243 24.13 -7.41 -5.82
C LYS A 243 25.64 -7.48 -5.76
N ASN A 244 26.19 -8.69 -5.70
CA ASN A 244 27.63 -8.93 -5.72
C ASN A 244 28.28 -8.30 -6.95
N HIS A 245 27.65 -8.46 -8.13
CA HIS A 245 28.11 -7.82 -9.36
C HIS A 245 28.03 -6.29 -9.28
N ILE A 246 26.98 -5.68 -8.72
CA ILE A 246 26.91 -4.21 -8.60
C ILE A 246 27.98 -3.69 -7.64
N GLU A 247 28.25 -4.43 -6.55
CA GLU A 247 29.22 -4.09 -5.52
C GLU A 247 30.68 -4.28 -5.95
N SER A 248 30.94 -5.03 -7.03
CA SER A 248 32.30 -5.20 -7.57
C SER A 248 32.84 -3.95 -8.28
N PHE A 249 31.98 -2.99 -8.63
CA PHE A 249 32.41 -1.76 -9.30
C PHE A 249 33.00 -0.76 -8.30
N PRO A 250 34.14 -0.13 -8.60
CA PRO A 250 34.70 0.91 -7.76
C PRO A 250 33.76 2.12 -7.70
N VAL A 251 33.59 2.67 -6.50
CA VAL A 251 32.73 3.84 -6.24
C VAL A 251 33.55 5.00 -5.70
N MET A 252 33.20 6.20 -6.13
CA MET A 252 33.77 7.47 -5.68
C MET A 252 32.81 8.17 -4.73
N GLU A 253 33.31 8.63 -3.59
CA GLU A 253 32.54 9.44 -2.65
C GLU A 253 32.54 10.92 -3.04
N SER A 254 31.44 11.63 -2.78
CA SER A 254 31.47 13.10 -2.85
C SER A 254 32.21 13.66 -1.63
N HIS A 255 33.52 13.91 -1.78
CA HIS A 255 34.36 14.48 -0.73
C HIS A 255 33.86 15.83 -0.18
N TYR A 256 33.11 16.60 -0.98
CA TYR A 256 32.77 17.99 -0.67
C TYR A 256 31.48 18.21 0.15
N CYS A 257 30.63 17.20 0.39
CA CYS A 257 29.34 17.35 1.11
C CYS A 257 28.97 16.11 1.94
N ARG A 258 29.89 15.64 2.79
CA ARG A 258 29.71 14.40 3.58
C ARG A 258 28.57 14.46 4.60
N GLU A 259 28.27 15.63 5.16
CA GLU A 259 27.20 15.80 6.16
C GLU A 259 25.78 15.70 5.57
N THR A 260 25.58 16.06 4.29
CA THR A 260 24.24 16.19 3.69
C THR A 260 23.96 15.16 2.59
N ASN A 261 24.99 14.62 1.90
CA ASN A 261 24.80 13.76 0.73
C ASN A 261 25.68 12.49 0.76
N GLN A 262 25.06 11.37 1.13
CA GLN A 262 25.67 10.02 1.13
C GLN A 262 25.58 9.33 -0.25
N ARG A 263 25.56 10.10 -1.34
CA ARG A 263 25.49 9.51 -2.69
C ARG A 263 26.90 9.15 -3.16
N GLN A 264 27.04 7.92 -3.62
CA GLN A 264 28.26 7.41 -4.23
C GLN A 264 28.14 7.48 -5.76
N TYR A 265 29.28 7.67 -6.42
CA TYR A 265 29.36 7.86 -7.85
C TYR A 265 30.18 6.76 -8.53
N LEU A 266 29.63 6.17 -9.58
CA LEU A 266 30.31 5.27 -10.49
C LEU A 266 31.00 6.07 -11.60
N ASP A 267 31.94 5.42 -12.28
CA ASP A 267 32.67 5.97 -13.41
C ASP A 267 31.73 6.56 -14.50
N PRO A 268 32.07 7.72 -15.10
CA PRO A 268 31.24 8.38 -16.11
C PRO A 268 31.06 7.57 -17.41
N THR A 269 31.96 6.64 -17.71
CA THR A 269 31.87 5.78 -18.89
C THR A 269 30.87 4.64 -18.69
N LEU A 270 30.52 4.33 -17.44
CA LEU A 270 29.56 3.28 -17.10
C LEU A 270 28.12 3.77 -17.27
N SER A 271 27.24 2.81 -17.52
CA SER A 271 25.80 3.01 -17.48
C SER A 271 25.15 1.72 -16.98
N ILE A 272 23.91 1.78 -16.52
CA ILE A 272 23.18 0.58 -16.05
C ILE A 272 23.17 -0.50 -17.13
N THR A 273 22.98 -0.11 -18.40
CA THR A 273 22.97 -1.05 -19.53
C THR A 273 24.36 -1.64 -19.79
N LYS A 274 25.44 -0.85 -19.68
CA LYS A 274 26.81 -1.38 -19.78
C LYS A 274 27.13 -2.34 -18.64
N MET A 275 26.80 -1.97 -17.40
CA MET A 275 26.97 -2.85 -16.24
C MET A 275 26.16 -4.14 -16.38
N TYR A 276 24.94 -4.07 -16.91
CA TYR A 276 24.15 -5.26 -17.20
C TYR A 276 24.82 -6.17 -18.25
N ASN A 277 25.36 -5.59 -19.33
CA ASN A 277 26.07 -6.39 -20.34
C ASN A 277 27.30 -7.09 -19.76
N LEU A 278 28.05 -6.43 -18.87
CA LEU A 278 29.17 -7.05 -18.13
C LEU A 278 28.67 -8.19 -17.23
N TYR A 279 27.55 -8.01 -16.54
CA TYR A 279 26.92 -9.05 -15.73
C TYR A 279 26.52 -10.27 -16.56
N VAL A 280 25.97 -10.04 -17.76
CA VAL A 280 25.59 -11.12 -18.68
C VAL A 280 26.83 -11.91 -19.11
N GLN A 281 27.92 -11.23 -19.45
CA GLN A 281 29.20 -11.87 -19.79
C GLN A 281 29.76 -12.68 -18.61
N GLU A 282 29.73 -12.14 -17.39
CA GLU A 282 30.18 -12.85 -16.20
C GLU A 282 29.32 -14.08 -15.90
N CYS A 283 28.00 -13.99 -16.09
CA CYS A 283 27.10 -15.14 -15.94
C CYS A 283 27.40 -16.23 -16.99
N GLU A 284 27.64 -15.84 -18.24
CA GLU A 284 27.98 -16.76 -19.32
C GLU A 284 29.30 -17.49 -19.06
N ASN A 285 30.33 -16.75 -18.61
CA ASN A 285 31.62 -17.34 -18.26
C ASN A 285 31.54 -18.31 -17.06
N ASN A 286 30.67 -18.03 -16.10
CA ASN A 286 30.51 -18.83 -14.88
C ASN A 286 29.38 -19.88 -14.99
N ASN A 287 28.76 -20.06 -16.16
CA ASN A 287 27.60 -20.93 -16.38
C ASN A 287 26.44 -20.69 -15.38
N LYS A 288 26.18 -19.43 -15.03
CA LYS A 288 25.10 -19.00 -14.13
C LYS A 288 23.88 -18.51 -14.91
N ASN A 289 22.70 -18.64 -14.29
CA ASN A 289 21.46 -18.08 -14.83
C ASN A 289 21.46 -16.56 -14.70
N LYS A 290 21.24 -15.85 -15.82
CA LYS A 290 21.12 -14.39 -15.84
C LYS A 290 19.69 -13.92 -15.56
N VAL A 291 19.56 -12.86 -14.77
CA VAL A 291 18.29 -12.13 -14.65
C VAL A 291 18.05 -11.22 -15.86
N SER A 292 16.80 -10.78 -16.05
CA SER A 292 16.49 -9.75 -17.05
C SER A 292 17.03 -8.37 -16.66
N GLU A 293 17.35 -7.53 -17.65
CA GLU A 293 17.82 -6.15 -17.44
C GLU A 293 16.84 -5.33 -16.57
N ALA A 294 15.53 -5.58 -16.70
CA ALA A 294 14.52 -4.89 -15.91
C ALA A 294 14.66 -5.18 -14.40
N ILE A 295 14.96 -6.43 -14.04
CA ILE A 295 15.19 -6.82 -12.64
C ILE A 295 16.52 -6.24 -12.15
N TYR A 296 17.57 -6.34 -12.95
CA TYR A 296 18.87 -5.75 -12.64
C TYR A 296 18.75 -4.24 -12.36
N ARG A 297 18.12 -3.49 -13.27
CA ARG A 297 17.87 -2.05 -13.14
C ARG A 297 17.04 -1.71 -11.92
N LYS A 298 16.03 -2.53 -11.61
CA LYS A 298 15.21 -2.36 -10.41
C LYS A 298 16.08 -2.49 -9.16
N ILE A 299 16.85 -3.56 -9.03
CA ILE A 299 17.77 -3.78 -7.89
C ILE A 299 18.72 -2.58 -7.74
N PHE A 300 19.39 -2.18 -8.83
CA PHE A 300 20.29 -1.03 -8.83
C PHE A 300 19.61 0.24 -8.30
N CYS A 301 18.38 0.53 -8.74
CA CYS A 301 17.71 1.78 -8.40
C CYS A 301 16.97 1.77 -7.05
N THR A 302 16.60 0.59 -6.53
CA THR A 302 15.89 0.47 -5.25
C THR A 302 16.84 0.26 -4.09
N ASP A 303 17.89 -0.54 -4.29
CA ASP A 303 18.74 -1.01 -3.19
C ASP A 303 19.96 -0.11 -3.00
N TYR A 304 20.41 0.59 -4.06
CA TYR A 304 21.61 1.43 -4.05
C TYR A 304 21.30 2.92 -4.27
N ASN A 305 22.10 3.77 -3.61
CA ASN A 305 22.14 5.22 -3.84
C ASN A 305 23.31 5.61 -4.76
N LEU A 306 23.45 4.89 -5.88
CA LEU A 306 24.52 5.11 -6.86
C LEU A 306 24.06 6.02 -8.00
N ALA A 307 24.97 6.87 -8.46
CA ALA A 307 24.81 7.66 -9.67
C ALA A 307 26.07 7.57 -10.54
N PHE A 308 25.94 7.86 -11.83
CA PHE A 308 27.12 7.98 -12.69
C PHE A 308 27.67 9.40 -12.53
N PHE A 309 28.98 9.51 -12.34
CA PHE A 309 29.65 10.79 -12.30
C PHE A 309 29.45 11.53 -13.63
N LYS A 310 29.32 12.86 -13.56
CA LYS A 310 29.18 13.70 -14.75
C LYS A 310 30.26 14.78 -14.70
N PRO A 311 31.27 14.72 -15.58
CA PRO A 311 32.31 15.73 -15.64
C PRO A 311 31.71 17.12 -15.83
N LYS A 312 32.32 18.16 -15.21
CA LYS A 312 31.83 19.55 -15.29
C LYS A 312 31.70 20.04 -16.74
N LYS A 313 32.59 19.59 -17.63
CA LYS A 313 32.56 19.93 -19.07
C LYS A 313 31.26 19.51 -19.77
N ASP A 314 30.63 18.44 -19.28
CA ASP A 314 29.40 17.88 -19.86
C ASP A 314 28.13 18.40 -19.15
N GLN A 315 28.28 19.30 -18.17
CA GLN A 315 27.17 19.91 -17.47
C GLN A 315 26.77 21.21 -18.16
N CYS A 316 25.47 21.36 -18.43
CA CYS A 316 24.94 22.60 -18.96
C CYS A 316 25.01 23.69 -17.88
N SER A 317 25.72 24.77 -18.18
CA SER A 317 25.89 25.92 -17.28
C SER A 317 24.56 26.52 -16.82
N THR A 318 23.57 26.62 -17.71
CA THR A 318 22.23 27.13 -17.39
C THR A 318 21.47 26.17 -16.47
N CYS A 319 21.52 24.86 -16.71
CA CYS A 319 20.92 23.86 -15.84
C CYS A 319 21.54 23.89 -14.43
N GLU A 320 22.86 24.06 -14.35
CA GLU A 320 23.58 24.10 -13.07
C GLU A 320 23.25 25.38 -12.28
N LYS A 321 23.16 26.53 -12.95
CA LYS A 321 22.67 27.78 -12.37
C LYS A 321 21.27 27.62 -11.78
N TYR A 322 20.33 26.99 -12.49
CA TYR A 322 18.97 26.76 -11.97
C TYR A 322 18.96 25.83 -10.76
N LYS A 323 19.75 24.74 -10.81
CA LYS A 323 19.89 23.81 -9.68
C LYS A 323 20.39 24.51 -8.41
N ASN A 324 21.31 25.47 -8.59
CA ASN A 324 21.84 26.31 -7.51
C ASN A 324 20.94 27.52 -7.19
N LYS A 325 19.72 27.58 -7.74
CA LYS A 325 18.74 28.67 -7.57
C LYS A 325 19.26 30.06 -7.98
N LEU A 326 20.17 30.11 -8.95
CA LEU A 326 20.78 31.34 -9.47
C LEU A 326 20.03 31.95 -10.66
N ILE A 327 19.04 31.23 -11.22
CA ILE A 327 18.16 31.72 -12.30
C ILE A 327 16.71 31.34 -12.02
N SER A 328 15.77 32.06 -12.64
CA SER A 328 14.34 31.88 -12.40
C SER A 328 13.75 30.64 -13.09
N GLU A 329 12.60 30.18 -12.60
CA GLU A 329 11.83 29.08 -13.20
C GLU A 329 11.45 29.36 -14.66
N VAL A 330 11.16 30.62 -14.99
CA VAL A 330 10.76 31.05 -16.33
C VAL A 330 11.94 30.91 -17.30
N GLU A 331 13.11 31.43 -16.93
CA GLU A 331 14.34 31.31 -17.73
C GLU A 331 14.79 29.86 -17.92
N TYR A 332 14.63 29.03 -16.88
CA TYR A 332 14.94 27.62 -16.97
C TYR A 332 14.01 26.86 -17.92
N LYS A 333 12.70 27.11 -17.86
CA LYS A 333 11.73 26.52 -18.79
C LYS A 333 12.04 26.90 -20.24
N GLU A 334 12.41 28.15 -20.49
CA GLU A 334 12.79 28.60 -21.83
C GLU A 334 14.09 27.94 -22.33
N HIS A 335 15.07 27.75 -21.45
CA HIS A 335 16.26 26.94 -21.77
C HIS A 335 15.91 25.50 -22.16
N LEU A 336 14.97 24.85 -21.46
CA LEU A 336 14.53 23.50 -21.78
C LEU A 336 13.86 23.43 -23.15
N ARG A 337 12.99 24.39 -23.49
CA ARG A 337 12.34 24.46 -24.80
C ARG A 337 13.34 24.52 -25.95
N ARG A 338 14.30 25.47 -25.88
CA ARG A 338 15.35 25.63 -26.90
C ARG A 338 16.20 24.37 -27.08
N ARG A 339 16.58 23.73 -25.96
CA ARG A 339 17.33 22.47 -26.00
C ARG A 339 16.55 21.34 -26.68
N ASP A 340 15.26 21.21 -26.39
CA ASP A 340 14.41 20.16 -26.94
C ASP A 340 14.17 20.38 -28.45
N GLU A 341 14.04 21.64 -28.89
CA GLU A 341 13.97 22.03 -30.31
C GLU A 341 15.26 21.69 -31.07
N GLU A 342 16.43 22.06 -30.52
CA GLU A 342 17.74 21.69 -31.10
C GLU A 342 17.95 20.18 -31.17
N GLY A 343 17.51 19.44 -30.14
CA GLY A 343 17.57 17.98 -30.12
C GLY A 343 16.73 17.35 -31.23
N SER A 344 15.51 17.85 -31.44
CA SER A 344 14.63 17.41 -32.53
C SER A 344 15.28 17.63 -33.90
N MET A 345 15.86 18.80 -34.13
CA MET A 345 16.57 19.17 -35.36
C MET A 345 17.76 18.24 -35.65
N LYS A 346 18.57 17.91 -34.64
CA LYS A 346 19.72 16.98 -34.78
C LYS A 346 19.26 15.57 -35.15
N THR A 347 18.20 15.08 -34.52
CA THR A 347 17.65 13.73 -34.77
C THR A 347 17.13 13.60 -36.21
N ILE A 348 16.43 14.64 -36.69
CA ILE A 348 15.94 14.73 -38.07
C ILE A 348 17.11 14.76 -39.07
N THR A 349 18.16 15.50 -38.74
CA THR A 349 19.36 15.64 -39.59
C THR A 349 20.13 14.31 -39.68
N SER A 350 20.34 13.61 -38.56
CA SER A 350 20.94 12.27 -38.54
C SER A 350 20.10 11.25 -39.33
N TYR A 351 18.77 11.28 -39.19
CA TYR A 351 17.88 10.40 -39.97
C TYR A 351 17.96 10.65 -41.48
N LYS A 352 18.02 11.93 -41.90
CA LYS A 352 18.21 12.31 -43.30
C LYS A 352 19.58 11.88 -43.84
N PHE A 353 20.63 11.97 -43.03
CA PHE A 353 21.97 11.53 -43.40
C PHE A 353 22.02 10.00 -43.60
N ILE A 354 21.46 9.24 -42.66
CA ILE A 354 21.34 7.78 -42.76
C ILE A 354 20.59 7.38 -44.03
N LYS A 355 19.43 7.98 -44.33
CA LYS A 355 18.67 7.69 -45.55
C LYS A 355 19.41 8.02 -46.86
N LYS A 356 20.32 8.98 -46.85
CA LYS A 356 21.12 9.38 -48.01
C LYS A 356 22.29 8.42 -48.27
N SER A 357 22.74 7.67 -47.26
CA SER A 357 23.79 6.65 -47.37
C SER A 357 23.29 5.28 -47.83
N TYR A 358 21.96 5.08 -47.89
CA TYR A 358 21.31 3.86 -48.39
C TYR A 358 20.69 4.01 -49.80
N LYS A 359 21.02 5.10 -50.50
CA LYS A 359 20.79 5.30 -51.93
C LYS A 359 22.16 5.47 -52.59
#